data_AF-A0A3C0C587-F1
#
_entry.id   AF-A0A3C0C587-F1
#
_cell.length_a   1.000
_cell.length_b   1.000
_cell.length_c   1.000
_cell.angle_alpha   90.00
_cell.angle_beta   90.00
_cell.angle_gamma   90.00
#
_symmetry.space_group_name_H-M   'P 1'
#
loop_
_entity.id
_entity.type
_entity.pdbx_description
1 polymer ?
#
loop_
_entity_poly.entity_id
_entity_poly.type
_entity_poly.pdbx_seq_one_letter_code
_entity_poly.pdbx_strand_id
1 'polypeptide(L)'
;KNQAGGVEGLKYASSAGLPVTVMEPLRGGSLVKDAPNSVLDMVGVYREKRSLAEWCFRWLYDKPEVTVVLSGTSTMEQLDDDLRIFSDSGSGVMSEEDGKFIEDIAKEYKSSTVIPCTDCKYCMPCSQGVMITAVFALFNKYRLTGEDAVKNFYVKNFYEKGRGADRCISCGVCERHCPQGLKITGLLSSAHEELLN
;
A
#
# COMPACT_ATOMS: atom_id res chain seq x y z
N LYS A 1 -12.59 12.65 10.61
CA LYS A 1 -11.17 12.21 10.64
C LYS A 1 -10.51 12.76 9.39
N ASN A 2 -9.37 13.46 9.52
CA ASN A 2 -8.63 14.05 8.41
C ASN A 2 -8.02 12.94 7.54
N GLN A 3 -8.83 12.34 6.67
CA GLN A 3 -8.30 11.62 5.52
C GLN A 3 -7.74 12.66 4.56
N ALA A 4 -6.61 12.38 3.91
CA ALA A 4 -6.16 13.16 2.78
C ALA A 4 -7.34 13.25 1.80
N GLY A 5 -7.73 14.45 1.38
CA GLY A 5 -8.97 14.68 0.61
C GLY A 5 -9.00 14.04 -0.78
N GLY A 6 -8.11 13.10 -1.08
CA GLY A 6 -7.97 12.46 -2.37
C GLY A 6 -7.70 13.49 -3.47
N VAL A 7 -8.24 13.21 -4.66
CA VAL A 7 -8.14 14.13 -5.80
C VAL A 7 -8.90 15.44 -5.52
N GLU A 8 -9.98 15.42 -4.74
CA GLU A 8 -10.73 16.64 -4.38
C GLU A 8 -9.91 17.58 -3.51
N GLY A 9 -9.24 17.04 -2.48
CA GLY A 9 -8.34 17.79 -1.61
C GLY A 9 -7.10 18.31 -2.35
N LEU A 10 -6.56 17.52 -3.27
CA LEU A 10 -5.48 17.94 -4.16
C LEU A 10 -5.90 19.15 -5.01
N LYS A 11 -7.07 19.08 -5.66
CA LYS A 11 -7.63 20.17 -6.47
C LYS A 11 -7.94 21.41 -5.62
N TYR A 12 -8.47 21.23 -4.42
CA TYR A 12 -8.78 22.33 -3.50
C TYR A 12 -7.53 23.06 -3.02
N ALA A 13 -6.46 22.34 -2.67
CA ALA A 13 -5.20 22.95 -2.27
C ALA A 13 -4.60 23.76 -3.43
N SER A 14 -4.57 23.18 -4.64
CA SER A 14 -4.09 23.86 -5.84
C SER A 14 -4.91 25.11 -6.19
N SER A 15 -6.24 25.06 -6.10
CA SER A 15 -7.10 26.22 -6.36
C SER A 15 -6.93 27.35 -5.34
N ALA A 16 -6.42 27.03 -4.15
CA ALA A 16 -6.01 28.00 -3.13
C ALA A 16 -4.57 28.51 -3.30
N GLY A 17 -3.87 28.10 -4.37
CA GLY A 17 -2.46 28.46 -4.62
C GLY A 17 -1.47 27.80 -3.67
N LEU A 18 -1.87 26.69 -3.01
CA LEU A 18 -1.01 25.96 -2.08
C LEU A 18 -0.27 24.84 -2.82
N PRO A 19 1.07 24.79 -2.75
CA PRO A 19 1.84 23.69 -3.33
C PRO A 19 1.55 22.39 -2.57
N VAL A 20 1.45 21.28 -3.31
CA VAL A 20 1.13 19.97 -2.73
C VAL A 20 2.33 19.04 -2.84
N THR A 21 2.75 18.52 -1.69
CA THR A 21 3.77 17.48 -1.57
C THR A 21 3.10 16.13 -1.32
N VAL A 22 3.36 15.15 -2.18
CA VAL A 22 2.88 13.77 -2.04
C VAL A 22 3.92 12.96 -1.27
N MET A 23 3.54 12.52 -0.08
CA MET A 23 4.31 11.58 0.74
C MET A 23 3.83 10.14 0.51
N GLU A 24 4.75 9.18 0.70
CA GLU A 24 4.49 7.74 0.53
C GLU A 24 3.85 7.37 -0.82
N PRO A 25 4.40 7.84 -1.96
CA PRO A 25 3.79 7.66 -3.29
C PRO A 25 3.57 6.20 -3.67
N LEU A 26 4.41 5.29 -3.15
CA LEU A 26 4.33 3.84 -3.38
C LEU A 26 3.85 3.06 -2.14
N ARG A 27 3.26 3.73 -1.13
CA ARG A 27 2.84 3.14 0.16
C ARG A 27 3.95 2.33 0.85
N GLY A 28 5.11 2.94 1.04
CA GLY A 28 6.27 2.25 1.62
C GLY A 28 6.83 1.11 0.74
N GLY A 29 6.53 1.14 -0.57
CA GLY A 29 6.97 0.14 -1.55
C GLY A 29 6.00 -1.03 -1.74
N SER A 30 4.92 -1.12 -0.96
CA SER A 30 3.98 -2.25 -1.04
C SER A 30 3.25 -2.33 -2.39
N LEU A 31 3.04 -1.19 -3.07
CA LEU A 31 2.45 -1.15 -4.41
C LEU A 31 3.34 -1.76 -5.51
N VAL A 32 4.58 -2.11 -5.19
CA VAL A 32 5.51 -2.74 -6.14
C VAL A 32 5.93 -4.10 -5.63
N LYS A 33 6.35 -4.19 -4.36
CA LYS A 33 6.84 -5.43 -3.76
C LYS A 33 5.77 -6.50 -3.58
N ASP A 34 4.56 -6.08 -3.21
CA ASP A 34 3.45 -6.97 -2.88
C ASP A 34 2.35 -6.93 -3.95
N ALA A 35 2.73 -6.56 -5.19
CA ALA A 35 1.80 -6.46 -6.30
C ALA A 35 1.17 -7.82 -6.62
N PRO A 36 -0.16 -7.91 -6.81
CA PRO A 36 -0.82 -9.08 -7.36
C PRO A 36 -0.22 -9.50 -8.69
N ASN A 37 -0.12 -10.80 -8.94
CA ASN A 37 0.35 -11.31 -10.25
C ASN A 37 -0.52 -10.78 -11.39
N SER A 38 -1.83 -10.64 -11.19
CA SER A 38 -2.74 -10.01 -12.14
C SER A 38 -2.32 -8.59 -12.53
N VAL A 39 -1.89 -7.77 -11.56
CA VAL A 39 -1.35 -6.42 -11.83
C VAL A 39 -0.04 -6.51 -12.62
N LEU A 40 0.85 -7.43 -12.25
CA LEU A 40 2.12 -7.62 -12.96
C LEU A 40 1.89 -8.08 -14.41
N ASP A 41 0.94 -8.98 -14.64
CA ASP A 41 0.56 -9.45 -15.97
C ASP A 41 -0.03 -8.31 -16.80
N MET A 42 -0.92 -7.50 -16.22
CA MET A 42 -1.47 -6.29 -16.85
C MET A 42 -0.37 -5.33 -17.31
N VAL A 43 0.63 -5.06 -16.46
CA VAL A 43 1.80 -4.24 -16.81
C VAL A 43 2.65 -4.92 -17.89
N GLY A 44 2.85 -6.22 -17.79
CA GLY A 44 3.64 -7.01 -18.74
C GLY A 44 3.08 -7.00 -20.16
N VAL A 45 1.75 -7.01 -20.32
CA VAL A 45 1.08 -7.01 -21.63
C VAL A 45 0.77 -5.61 -22.16
N TYR A 46 0.86 -4.56 -21.34
CA TYR A 46 0.57 -3.20 -21.78
C TYR A 46 1.53 -2.75 -22.90
N ARG A 47 1.03 -1.93 -23.83
CA ARG A 47 1.75 -1.56 -25.06
C ARG A 47 3.06 -0.81 -24.78
N GLU A 48 3.00 0.14 -23.85
CA GLU A 48 4.18 0.89 -23.39
C GLU A 48 4.88 0.13 -22.27
N LYS A 49 6.17 -0.16 -22.45
CA LYS A 49 6.95 -0.92 -21.46
C LYS A 49 7.53 0.01 -20.41
N ARG A 50 6.98 -0.08 -19.20
CA ARG A 50 7.39 0.68 -18.01
C ARG A 50 7.29 -0.19 -16.77
N SER A 51 8.09 0.11 -15.76
CA SER A 51 7.94 -0.55 -14.46
C SER A 51 6.62 -0.13 -13.79
N LEU A 52 6.12 -0.94 -12.86
CA LEU A 52 4.94 -0.58 -12.07
C LEU A 52 5.19 0.68 -11.22
N ALA A 53 6.41 0.85 -10.72
CA ALA A 53 6.84 2.06 -10.02
C ALA A 53 6.70 3.30 -10.92
N GLU A 54 7.19 3.22 -12.16
CA GLU A 54 7.07 4.30 -13.14
C GLU A 54 5.60 4.64 -13.44
N TRP A 55 4.73 3.64 -13.60
CA TRP A 55 3.29 3.88 -13.77
C TRP A 55 2.66 4.62 -12.57
N CYS A 56 3.02 4.25 -11.34
CA CYS A 56 2.56 4.94 -10.15
C CYS A 56 3.05 6.39 -10.10
N PHE A 57 4.33 6.65 -10.39
CA PHE A 57 4.89 8.00 -10.41
C PHE A 57 4.32 8.85 -11.53
N ARG A 58 4.16 8.30 -12.74
CA ARG A 58 3.52 8.95 -13.88
C ARG A 58 2.15 9.47 -13.51
N TRP A 59 1.32 8.64 -12.88
CA TRP A 59 0.00 9.06 -12.44
C TRP A 59 0.04 10.23 -11.45
N LEU A 60 1.08 10.33 -10.62
CA LEU A 60 1.25 11.45 -9.69
C LEU A 60 1.67 12.73 -10.41
N TYR A 61 2.76 12.70 -11.17
CA TYR A 61 3.30 13.91 -11.81
C TYR A 61 2.51 14.36 -13.04
N ASP A 62 1.66 13.50 -13.60
CA ASP A 62 0.72 13.87 -14.67
C ASP A 62 -0.30 14.93 -14.20
N LYS A 63 -0.55 15.00 -12.88
CA LYS A 63 -1.45 15.98 -12.28
C LYS A 63 -0.75 17.32 -12.09
N PRO A 64 -1.23 18.41 -12.73
CA PRO A 64 -0.63 19.73 -12.56
C PRO A 64 -0.71 20.26 -11.12
N GLU A 65 -1.60 19.70 -10.30
CA GLU A 65 -1.74 20.06 -8.88
C GLU A 65 -0.62 19.49 -7.98
N VAL A 66 0.14 18.49 -8.45
CA VAL A 66 1.23 17.87 -7.68
C VAL A 66 2.53 18.64 -7.91
N THR A 67 3.09 19.20 -6.83
CA THR A 67 4.33 20.00 -6.90
C THR A 67 5.57 19.15 -6.63
N VAL A 68 5.50 18.27 -5.63
CA VAL A 68 6.63 17.42 -5.21
C VAL A 68 6.12 16.01 -4.95
N VAL A 69 6.85 15.02 -5.44
CA VAL A 69 6.66 13.61 -5.08
C VAL A 69 7.86 13.16 -4.27
N LEU A 70 7.65 12.79 -3.00
CA LEU A 70 8.71 12.31 -2.11
C LEU A 70 8.88 10.81 -2.26
N SER A 71 9.73 10.39 -3.20
CA SER A 71 10.14 8.99 -3.33
C SER A 71 11.20 8.62 -2.30
N GLY A 72 10.99 7.50 -1.61
CA GLY A 72 11.97 6.92 -0.69
C GLY A 72 12.59 5.67 -1.31
N THR A 73 13.91 5.61 -1.33
CA THR A 73 14.69 4.50 -1.91
C THR A 73 15.56 3.82 -0.86
N SER A 74 15.80 2.52 -1.03
CA SER A 74 16.63 1.69 -0.14
C SER A 74 17.88 1.14 -0.82
N THR A 75 17.98 1.26 -2.16
CA THR A 75 19.14 0.81 -2.94
C THR A 75 19.51 1.84 -4.00
N MET A 76 20.73 1.77 -4.51
CA MET A 76 21.19 2.66 -5.59
C MET A 76 20.42 2.44 -6.88
N GLU A 77 20.06 1.20 -7.19
CA GLU A 77 19.29 0.87 -8.40
C GLU A 77 17.90 1.52 -8.38
N GLN A 78 17.26 1.59 -7.21
CA GLN A 78 15.98 2.31 -7.05
C GLN A 78 16.16 3.82 -7.24
N LEU A 79 17.25 4.39 -6.72
CA LEU A 79 17.56 5.80 -6.91
C LEU A 79 17.82 6.13 -8.38
N ASP A 80 18.60 5.30 -9.08
CA ASP A 80 18.89 5.49 -10.50
C ASP A 80 17.62 5.35 -11.36
N ASP A 81 16.74 4.39 -11.03
CA ASP A 81 15.45 4.25 -11.72
C ASP A 81 14.54 5.45 -11.46
N ASP A 82 14.45 5.94 -10.22
CA ASP A 82 13.68 7.15 -9.90
C ASP A 82 14.21 8.37 -10.66
N LEU A 83 15.53 8.60 -10.70
CA LEU A 83 16.13 9.70 -11.46
C LEU A 83 15.80 9.62 -12.96
N ARG A 84 15.86 8.42 -13.54
CA ARG A 84 15.45 8.16 -14.92
C ARG A 84 13.95 8.42 -15.14
N ILE A 85 13.09 8.00 -14.21
CA ILE A 85 11.63 8.18 -14.31
C ILE A 85 11.26 9.67 -14.26
N PHE A 86 11.92 10.44 -13.39
CA PHE A 86 11.61 11.84 -13.18
C PHE A 86 12.32 12.79 -14.15
N SER A 87 13.34 12.34 -14.89
CA SER A 87 13.99 13.17 -15.94
C SER A 87 13.02 13.58 -17.05
N ASP A 88 12.00 12.75 -17.31
CA ASP A 88 10.96 12.98 -18.32
C ASP A 88 9.60 13.34 -17.68
N SER A 89 9.61 13.85 -16.44
CA SER A 89 8.38 14.20 -15.73
C SER A 89 7.70 15.46 -16.30
N GLY A 90 6.37 15.45 -16.30
CA GLY A 90 5.55 16.58 -16.74
C GLY A 90 4.06 16.30 -16.55
N SER A 91 3.26 17.36 -16.50
CA SER A 91 1.80 17.25 -16.42
C SER A 91 1.19 16.95 -17.80
N GLY A 92 0.11 16.15 -17.84
CA GLY A 92 -0.60 15.81 -19.08
C GLY A 92 0.20 14.94 -20.05
N VAL A 93 1.13 14.14 -19.52
CA VAL A 93 1.94 13.19 -20.32
C VAL A 93 1.26 11.84 -20.50
N MET A 94 0.17 11.59 -19.78
CA MET A 94 -0.62 10.36 -19.89
C MET A 94 -1.77 10.55 -20.88
N SER A 95 -1.95 9.58 -21.75
CA SER A 95 -3.13 9.49 -22.60
C SER A 95 -4.38 9.06 -21.81
N GLU A 96 -5.57 9.24 -22.40
CA GLU A 96 -6.80 8.69 -21.80
C GLU A 96 -6.74 7.17 -21.60
N GLU A 97 -6.04 6.46 -22.49
CA GLU A 97 -5.83 5.01 -22.38
C GLU A 97 -4.91 4.65 -21.22
N ASP A 98 -3.85 5.44 -20.98
CA ASP A 98 -2.98 5.27 -19.81
C ASP A 98 -3.77 5.53 -18.52
N GLY A 99 -4.65 6.55 -18.53
CA GLY A 99 -5.54 6.85 -17.42
C GLY A 99 -6.46 5.67 -17.07
N LYS A 100 -7.14 5.10 -18.06
CA LYS A 100 -7.99 3.89 -17.90
C LYS A 100 -7.18 2.70 -17.40
N PHE A 101 -5.96 2.52 -17.92
CA PHE A 101 -5.07 1.45 -17.48
C PHE A 101 -4.72 1.55 -15.99
N ILE A 102 -4.37 2.74 -15.49
CA ILE A 102 -4.14 2.94 -14.06
C ILE A 102 -5.42 2.71 -13.23
N GLU A 103 -6.59 3.12 -13.74
CA GLU A 103 -7.86 2.84 -13.06
C GLU A 103 -8.12 1.34 -12.91
N ASP A 104 -7.80 0.55 -13.93
CA ASP A 104 -7.97 -0.90 -13.89
C ASP A 104 -6.96 -1.56 -12.94
N ILE A 105 -5.69 -1.11 -12.92
CA ILE A 105 -4.73 -1.52 -11.89
C ILE A 105 -5.26 -1.19 -10.48
N ALA A 106 -5.81 0.00 -10.28
CA ALA A 106 -6.35 0.42 -9.00
C ALA A 106 -7.57 -0.40 -8.56
N LYS A 107 -8.42 -0.82 -9.50
CA LYS A 107 -9.54 -1.75 -9.24
C LYS A 107 -9.02 -3.12 -8.82
N GLU A 108 -8.00 -3.63 -9.51
CA GLU A 108 -7.40 -4.93 -9.20
C GLU A 108 -6.73 -4.96 -7.83
N TYR A 109 -6.04 -3.88 -7.45
CA TYR A 109 -5.53 -3.74 -6.09
C TYR A 109 -6.64 -3.74 -5.03
N LYS A 110 -7.77 -3.08 -5.31
CA LYS A 110 -8.91 -2.99 -4.40
C LYS A 110 -9.66 -4.32 -4.27
N SER A 111 -9.77 -5.11 -5.35
CA SER A 111 -10.37 -6.45 -5.29
C SER A 111 -9.46 -7.46 -4.57
N SER A 112 -8.15 -7.29 -4.69
CA SER A 112 -7.14 -8.21 -4.12
C SER A 112 -6.78 -7.92 -2.66
N THR A 113 -6.95 -6.69 -2.17
CA THR A 113 -6.53 -6.29 -0.81
C THR A 113 -7.68 -6.41 0.18
N VAL A 114 -7.60 -7.38 1.11
CA VAL A 114 -8.65 -7.57 2.13
C VAL A 114 -8.53 -6.56 3.27
N ILE A 115 -7.32 -6.36 3.81
CA ILE A 115 -7.06 -5.38 4.87
C ILE A 115 -6.26 -4.20 4.30
N PRO A 116 -6.80 -2.97 4.24
CA PRO A 116 -6.11 -1.82 3.67
C PRO A 116 -5.09 -1.18 4.64
N CYS A 117 -4.24 -2.01 5.25
CA CYS A 117 -3.11 -1.58 6.08
C CYS A 117 -1.97 -1.08 5.18
N THR A 118 -1.34 0.04 5.55
CA THR A 118 -0.19 0.63 4.84
C THR A 118 1.15 0.36 5.51
N ASP A 119 1.18 -0.52 6.51
CA ASP A 119 2.37 -0.88 7.28
C ASP A 119 3.11 0.30 7.98
N CYS A 120 2.46 1.46 8.16
CA CYS A 120 3.06 2.66 8.78
C CYS A 120 3.55 2.51 10.25
N LYS A 121 3.28 1.37 10.89
CA LYS A 121 3.64 1.02 12.28
C LYS A 121 3.14 1.97 13.37
N TYR A 122 2.24 2.94 13.10
CA TYR A 122 1.73 3.84 14.15
C TYR A 122 0.94 3.11 15.26
N CYS A 123 0.38 1.94 14.95
CA CYS A 123 -0.28 1.08 15.92
C CYS A 123 0.70 0.23 16.78
N MET A 124 2.00 0.37 16.58
CA MET A 124 3.05 -0.41 17.22
C MET A 124 3.92 0.46 18.16
N PRO A 125 4.56 -0.13 19.20
CA PRO A 125 4.42 -1.53 19.63
C PRO A 125 3.09 -1.81 20.35
N CYS A 126 2.55 -3.02 20.20
CA CYS A 126 1.42 -3.48 21.00
C CYS A 126 1.90 -3.91 22.40
N SER A 127 1.22 -3.47 23.46
CA SER A 127 1.58 -3.83 24.85
C SER A 127 1.47 -5.33 25.15
N GLN A 128 0.72 -6.09 24.33
CA GLN A 128 0.61 -7.54 24.43
C GLN A 128 1.61 -8.30 23.55
N GLY A 129 2.49 -7.60 22.82
CA GLY A 129 3.49 -8.21 21.93
C GLY A 129 2.95 -8.67 20.57
N VAL A 130 1.70 -8.34 20.22
CA VAL A 130 1.11 -8.66 18.91
C VAL A 130 1.86 -7.90 17.79
N MET A 131 2.34 -8.61 16.78
CA MET A 131 2.97 -8.03 15.59
C MET A 131 1.93 -7.61 14.55
N ILE A 132 1.08 -6.63 14.91
CA ILE A 132 -0.17 -6.29 14.21
C ILE A 132 -0.01 -6.19 12.70
N THR A 133 0.91 -5.35 12.24
CA THR A 133 1.00 -5.05 10.81
C THR A 133 1.59 -6.21 10.00
N ALA A 134 2.45 -7.04 10.63
CA ALA A 134 2.97 -8.26 10.02
C ALA A 134 1.87 -9.33 9.90
N VAL A 135 0.98 -9.45 10.90
CA VAL A 135 -0.19 -10.34 10.80
C VAL A 135 -1.09 -9.91 9.64
N PHE A 136 -1.37 -8.62 9.48
CA PHE A 136 -2.15 -8.11 8.34
C PHE A 136 -1.49 -8.36 6.99
N ALA A 137 -0.17 -8.19 6.90
CA ALA A 137 0.58 -8.50 5.68
C ALA A 137 0.48 -9.99 5.32
N LEU A 138 0.64 -10.90 6.29
CA LEU A 138 0.50 -12.34 6.09
C LEU A 138 -0.92 -12.72 5.68
N PHE A 139 -1.93 -12.14 6.33
CA PHE A 139 -3.32 -12.39 5.98
C PHE A 139 -3.64 -11.94 4.55
N ASN A 140 -3.27 -10.72 4.18
CA ASN A 140 -3.46 -10.25 2.80
C ASN A 140 -2.73 -11.14 1.79
N LYS A 141 -1.49 -11.54 2.08
CA LYS A 141 -0.74 -12.46 1.24
C LYS A 141 -1.47 -13.80 1.08
N TYR A 142 -1.95 -14.40 2.17
CA TYR A 142 -2.70 -15.65 2.13
C TYR A 142 -3.99 -15.49 1.30
N ARG A 143 -4.74 -14.40 1.48
CA ARG A 143 -5.96 -14.14 0.70
C ARG A 143 -5.69 -13.95 -0.79
N LEU A 144 -4.51 -13.46 -1.14
CA LEU A 144 -4.08 -13.27 -2.52
C LEU A 144 -3.61 -14.59 -3.16
N THR A 145 -2.82 -15.41 -2.45
CA THR A 145 -2.15 -16.58 -3.04
C THR A 145 -2.84 -17.91 -2.76
N GLY A 146 -3.61 -18.01 -1.67
CA GLY A 146 -4.19 -19.26 -1.18
C GLY A 146 -3.15 -20.26 -0.65
N GLU A 147 -1.89 -19.88 -0.52
CA GLU A 147 -0.80 -20.81 -0.19
C GLU A 147 -0.77 -21.17 1.32
N ASP A 148 -0.92 -22.44 1.64
CA ASP A 148 -0.80 -22.96 3.02
C ASP A 148 0.61 -22.73 3.61
N ALA A 149 1.62 -22.49 2.78
CA ALA A 149 2.94 -22.07 3.24
C ALA A 149 2.89 -20.78 4.08
N VAL A 150 1.98 -19.85 3.75
CA VAL A 150 1.78 -18.59 4.48
C VAL A 150 1.18 -18.86 5.87
N LYS A 151 0.18 -19.76 5.97
CA LYS A 151 -0.39 -20.20 7.25
C LYS A 151 0.65 -20.86 8.13
N ASN A 152 1.39 -21.81 7.58
CA ASN A 152 2.48 -22.49 8.29
C ASN A 152 3.55 -21.51 8.80
N PHE A 153 3.86 -20.49 7.99
CA PHE A 153 4.78 -19.43 8.40
C PHE A 153 4.22 -18.59 9.56
N TYR A 154 2.94 -18.20 9.50
CA TYR A 154 2.25 -17.52 10.60
C TYR A 154 2.29 -18.35 11.89
N VAL A 155 1.92 -19.63 11.83
CA VAL A 155 1.92 -20.53 12.99
C VAL A 155 3.30 -20.59 13.65
N LYS A 156 4.34 -20.93 12.90
CA LYS A 156 5.70 -21.16 13.43
C LYS A 156 6.41 -19.90 13.93
N ASN A 157 6.16 -18.76 13.29
CA ASN A 157 6.92 -17.53 13.55
C ASN A 157 6.17 -16.51 14.41
N PHE A 158 4.84 -16.60 14.49
CA PHE A 158 4.01 -15.65 15.21
C PHE A 158 3.21 -16.33 16.32
N TYR A 159 2.34 -17.28 16.00
CA TYR A 159 1.47 -17.93 16.98
C TYR A 159 2.28 -18.67 18.06
N GLU A 160 3.09 -19.65 17.67
CA GLU A 160 3.91 -20.44 18.61
C GLU A 160 4.97 -19.61 19.34
N LYS A 161 5.34 -18.46 18.78
CA LYS A 161 6.30 -17.52 19.39
C LYS A 161 5.64 -16.50 20.32
N GLY A 162 4.32 -16.56 20.50
CA GLY A 162 3.58 -15.61 21.32
C GLY A 162 3.67 -14.18 20.80
N ARG A 163 3.54 -14.01 19.49
CA ARG A 163 3.51 -12.71 18.79
C ARG A 163 2.33 -12.58 17.82
N GLY A 164 1.49 -13.62 17.76
CA GLY A 164 0.32 -13.70 16.91
C GLY A 164 -0.85 -12.85 17.42
N ALA A 165 -1.93 -12.88 16.64
CA ALA A 165 -3.18 -12.19 16.97
C ALA A 165 -3.91 -12.78 18.19
N ASP A 166 -3.59 -14.01 18.59
CA ASP A 166 -4.09 -14.70 19.79
C ASP A 166 -3.87 -13.91 21.09
N ARG A 167 -2.83 -13.08 21.13
CA ARG A 167 -2.51 -12.23 22.30
C ARG A 167 -3.31 -10.93 22.36
N CYS A 168 -4.13 -10.64 21.35
CA CYS A 168 -4.93 -9.44 21.33
C CYS A 168 -6.01 -9.51 22.43
N ILE A 169 -5.94 -8.60 23.40
CA ILE A 169 -6.97 -8.45 24.45
C ILE A 169 -8.08 -7.46 24.07
N SER A 170 -8.14 -7.05 22.79
CA SER A 170 -9.14 -6.12 22.25
C SER A 170 -9.23 -4.76 22.99
N CYS A 171 -8.11 -4.23 23.48
CA CYS A 171 -8.09 -2.95 24.21
C CYS A 171 -8.34 -1.70 23.35
N GLY A 172 -8.27 -1.81 22.03
CA GLY A 172 -8.57 -0.72 21.08
C GLY A 172 -7.55 0.43 20.99
N VAL A 173 -6.44 0.38 21.74
CA VAL A 173 -5.42 1.45 21.74
C VAL A 173 -4.85 1.67 20.33
N CYS A 174 -4.53 0.59 19.62
CA CYS A 174 -4.00 0.61 18.25
C CYS A 174 -4.92 1.34 17.26
N GLU A 175 -6.25 1.23 17.41
CA GLU A 175 -7.22 1.85 16.50
C GLU A 175 -7.20 3.38 16.58
N ARG A 176 -6.87 3.94 17.75
CA ARG A 176 -6.75 5.39 17.96
C ARG A 176 -5.54 5.97 17.23
N HIS A 177 -4.50 5.17 17.03
CA HIS A 177 -3.29 5.56 16.31
C HIS A 177 -3.35 5.26 14.81
N CYS A 178 -4.34 4.50 14.35
CA CYS A 178 -4.43 4.10 12.96
C CYS A 178 -4.89 5.28 12.07
N PRO A 179 -4.04 5.80 11.17
CA PRO A 179 -4.41 6.91 10.28
C PRO A 179 -5.49 6.49 9.27
N GLN A 180 -5.52 5.20 8.93
CA GLN A 180 -6.52 4.61 8.02
C GLN A 180 -7.86 4.30 8.73
N GLY A 181 -7.96 4.51 10.05
CA GLY A 181 -9.18 4.28 10.81
C GLY A 181 -9.63 2.83 10.91
N LEU A 182 -8.71 1.87 10.72
CA LEU A 182 -9.01 0.44 10.74
C LEU A 182 -9.54 -0.01 12.10
N LYS A 183 -10.48 -0.97 12.06
CA LYS A 183 -10.96 -1.73 13.22
C LYS A 183 -9.99 -2.87 13.54
N ILE A 184 -8.79 -2.50 13.98
CA ILE A 184 -7.64 -3.40 14.12
C ILE A 184 -7.96 -4.63 14.98
N THR A 185 -8.70 -4.49 16.08
CA THR A 185 -8.95 -5.64 16.97
C THR A 185 -9.83 -6.69 16.30
N GLY A 186 -10.89 -6.28 15.62
CA GLY A 186 -11.75 -7.16 14.83
C GLY A 186 -11.01 -7.80 13.66
N LEU A 187 -10.23 -7.01 12.92
CA LEU A 187 -9.43 -7.49 11.81
C LEU A 187 -8.37 -8.51 12.23
N LEU A 188 -7.75 -8.33 13.42
CA LEU A 188 -6.82 -9.32 13.98
C LEU A 188 -7.53 -10.63 14.30
N SER A 189 -8.74 -10.57 14.84
CA SER A 189 -9.55 -11.77 15.12
C SER A 189 -9.84 -12.55 13.85
N SER A 190 -10.34 -11.88 12.80
CA SER A 190 -10.63 -12.53 11.51
C SER A 190 -9.37 -13.09 10.85
N ALA A 191 -8.27 -12.33 10.86
CA ALA A 191 -6.99 -12.80 10.34
C ALA A 191 -6.47 -14.02 11.10
N HIS A 192 -6.66 -14.06 12.43
CA HIS A 192 -6.23 -15.18 13.26
C HIS A 192 -6.96 -16.46 12.90
N GLU A 193 -8.29 -16.38 12.81
CA GLU A 193 -9.15 -17.53 12.50
C GLU A 193 -8.79 -18.13 11.13
N GLU A 194 -8.66 -17.29 10.11
CA GLU A 194 -8.33 -17.77 8.77
C GLU A 194 -6.88 -18.27 8.62
N LEU A 195 -5.92 -17.74 9.37
CA LEU A 195 -4.53 -18.18 9.31
C LEU A 195 -4.23 -19.45 10.14
N LEU A 196 -5.15 -19.86 11.02
CA LEU A 196 -5.03 -21.09 11.82
C LEU A 196 -5.85 -22.27 11.26
N ASN A 197 -6.96 -21.99 10.59
CA ASN A 197 -7.72 -23.00 9.82
C ASN A 197 -6.98 -23.37 8.55
#